data_AF-A0A2V8X0E5-F1
#
_entry.id   AF-A0A2V8X0E5-F1
#
_cell.length_a   1.000
_cell.length_b   1.000
_cell.length_c   1.000
_cell.angle_alpha   90.00
_cell.angle_beta   90.00
_cell.angle_gamma   90.00
#
_symmetry.space_group_name_H-M   'P 1'
#
loop_
_entity.id
_entity.type
_entity.pdbx_description
1 polymer ?
#
loop_
_entity_poly.entity_id
_entity_poly.type
_entity_poly.pdbx_seq_one_letter_code
_entity_poly.pdbx_strand_id
1 'polypeptide(L)' 'ALLSQRQIKRGSHYRVRELQAAISEFIAVHNEQPKPFVWTKSADAMLNSIGRFASRTLAVQGTTNMSEINDSGD' A
#
# COMPACT_ATOMS: atom_id res chain seq x y z
N ALA A 1 -13.94 -6.92 4.97
CA ALA A 1 -13.58 -8.08 4.11
C ALA A 1 -14.65 -8.44 3.06
N LEU A 2 -15.55 -7.53 2.67
CA LEU A 2 -16.67 -7.83 1.77
C LEU A 2 -16.29 -7.85 0.28
N LEU A 3 -15.50 -6.87 -0.17
CA LEU A 3 -15.07 -6.77 -1.57
C LEU A 3 -14.18 -7.96 -2.00
N SER A 4 -13.14 -8.27 -1.21
CA SER A 4 -12.22 -9.37 -1.55
C SER A 4 -12.90 -10.74 -1.56
N GLN A 5 -13.83 -11.02 -0.64
CA GLN A 5 -14.55 -12.30 -0.64
C GLN A 5 -15.59 -12.37 -1.75
N ARG A 6 -16.39 -11.32 -1.96
CA ARG A 6 -17.53 -11.36 -2.90
C ARG A 6 -17.12 -11.17 -4.35
N GLN A 7 -16.27 -10.18 -4.65
CA GLN A 7 -15.94 -9.85 -6.04
C GLN A 7 -14.64 -10.48 -6.53
N ILE A 8 -13.64 -10.68 -5.66
CA ILE A 8 -12.31 -11.15 -6.07
C ILE A 8 -12.13 -12.66 -5.88
N LYS A 9 -12.52 -13.23 -4.73
CA LYS A 9 -12.30 -14.66 -4.43
C LYS A 9 -13.44 -15.59 -4.85
N ARG A 10 -14.69 -15.11 -4.84
CA ARG A 10 -15.88 -15.90 -5.22
C ARG A 10 -16.62 -15.38 -6.45
N GLY A 11 -16.20 -14.23 -6.99
CA GLY A 11 -16.78 -13.70 -8.23
C GLY A 11 -16.29 -14.51 -9.42
N SER A 12 -17.20 -15.12 -10.17
CA SER A 12 -16.89 -15.73 -11.47
C SER A 12 -17.13 -14.67 -12.54
N HIS A 13 -16.05 -14.08 -13.05
CA HIS A 13 -16.09 -13.08 -14.12
C HIS A 13 -15.45 -13.68 -15.36
N TYR A 14 -16.15 -13.67 -16.48
CA TYR A 14 -15.61 -14.24 -17.73
C TYR A 14 -14.57 -13.31 -18.36
N ARG A 15 -14.63 -12.01 -18.06
CA ARG A 15 -13.70 -10.98 -18.58
C ARG A 15 -13.32 -9.98 -17.50
N VAL A 16 -12.11 -9.42 -17.62
CA VAL A 16 -11.58 -8.38 -16.70
C VAL A 16 -12.50 -7.16 -16.62
N ARG A 17 -13.17 -6.78 -17.73
CA ARG A 17 -14.11 -5.64 -17.74
C ARG A 17 -15.30 -5.86 -16.80
N GLU A 18 -15.77 -7.10 -16.66
CA GLU A 18 -16.89 -7.44 -15.79
C GLU A 18 -16.48 -7.34 -14.32
N LEU A 19 -15.27 -7.84 -14.00
CA LEU A 19 -14.68 -7.65 -12.67
C LEU A 19 -14.54 -6.16 -12.33
N GLN A 20 -14.06 -5.34 -13.26
CA GLN A 20 -13.93 -3.89 -13.05
C GLN A 20 -15.30 -3.24 -12.78
N ALA A 21 -16.32 -3.55 -13.58
CA ALA A 21 -17.67 -3.05 -13.39
C ALA A 21 -18.24 -3.45 -12.02
N ALA A 22 -18.07 -4.73 -11.63
CA ALA A 22 -18.55 -5.25 -10.36
C ALA A 22 -17.85 -4.63 -9.13
N ILE A 23 -16.57 -4.26 -9.27
CA ILE A 23 -15.83 -3.50 -8.25
C ILE A 23 -16.36 -2.06 -8.16
N SER A 24 -16.53 -1.38 -9.29
CA SER A 24 -17.05 -0.01 -9.33
C SER A 24 -18.45 0.10 -8.74
N GLU A 25 -19.35 -0.81 -9.09
CA GLU A 25 -20.70 -0.88 -8.52
C GLU A 25 -20.68 -1.14 -7.01
N PHE A 26 -19.83 -2.07 -6.56
CA PHE A 26 -19.65 -2.32 -5.13
C PHE A 26 -19.22 -1.06 -4.39
N ILE A 27 -18.26 -0.30 -4.93
CA ILE A 27 -17.78 0.95 -4.33
C ILE A 27 -18.91 1.99 -4.29
N ALA A 28 -19.67 2.16 -5.37
CA ALA A 28 -20.77 3.11 -5.44
C ALA A 28 -21.82 2.84 -4.35
N VAL A 29 -22.31 1.60 -4.27
CA VAL A 29 -23.30 1.19 -3.27
C VAL A 29 -22.77 1.34 -1.84
N HIS A 30 -21.51 0.99 -1.58
CA HIS A 30 -20.94 1.11 -0.23
C HIS A 30 -20.61 2.55 0.16
N ASN A 31 -20.50 3.46 -0.80
CA ASN A 31 -20.24 4.88 -0.56
C ASN A 31 -21.52 5.73 -0.43
N GLU A 32 -22.71 5.23 -0.80
CA GLU A 32 -23.98 5.96 -0.66
C GLU A 32 -24.31 6.31 0.81
N GLN A 33 -23.96 5.43 1.75
CA GLN A 33 -24.01 5.70 3.19
C GLN A 33 -22.63 5.43 3.79
N PRO A 34 -21.70 6.37 3.65
CA PRO A 34 -20.32 6.11 3.99
C PRO A 34 -20.20 6.01 5.52
N LYS A 35 -19.77 4.84 6.00
CA LYS A 35 -19.25 4.73 7.37
C LYS A 35 -17.82 5.27 7.34
N PRO A 36 -17.52 6.41 8.00
CA PRO A 36 -16.19 6.98 7.96
C PRO A 36 -15.20 5.98 8.53
N PHE A 37 -14.14 5.70 7.77
CA PHE A 37 -13.02 4.93 8.31
C PHE A 37 -12.28 5.80 9.32
N VAL A 38 -12.35 5.42 10.59
CA VAL A 38 -11.60 6.10 11.65
C VAL A 38 -10.20 5.50 11.69
N TRP A 39 -9.22 6.30 11.26
CA TRP A 39 -7.82 5.93 11.42
C TRP A 39 -7.48 5.86 12.92
N THR A 40 -7.05 4.68 13.37
CA THR A 40 -6.66 4.46 14.77
C THR A 40 -5.29 5.08 15.07
N LYS A 41 -4.48 5.31 14.04
CA LYS A 41 -3.20 6.02 14.12
C LYS A 41 -3.37 7.43 13.57
N SER A 42 -2.78 8.41 14.25
CA SER A 42 -2.75 9.78 13.74
C SER A 42 -1.96 9.87 12.43
N ALA A 43 -2.25 10.91 11.65
CA ALA A 43 -1.46 11.24 10.46
C ALA A 43 0.03 11.40 10.80
N ASP A 44 0.33 12.07 11.92
CA ASP A 44 1.70 12.28 12.38
C ASP A 44 2.42 10.97 12.70
N ALA A 45 1.72 9.99 13.30
CA ALA A 45 2.30 8.68 13.57
C ALA A 45 2.65 7.92 12.28
N MET A 46 1.85 8.09 11.22
CA MET A 46 2.13 7.53 9.90
C MET A 46 3.34 8.22 9.25
N LEU A 47 3.37 9.55 9.24
CA LEU A 47 4.47 10.33 8.69
C LEU A 47 5.80 10.06 9.41
N ASN A 48 5.78 9.95 10.74
CA ASN A 48 6.94 9.59 11.54
C ASN A 48 7.43 8.17 11.19
N SER A 49 6.52 7.20 11.04
CA SER A 49 6.89 5.85 10.62
C SER A 49 7.58 5.84 9.24
N ILE A 50 7.07 6.63 8.29
CA ILE A 50 7.68 6.78 6.96
C ILE A 50 9.05 7.44 7.08
N GLY A 51 9.17 8.52 7.85
CA GLY A 51 10.43 9.21 8.09
C GLY A 51 11.50 8.29 8.68
N ARG A 52 11.17 7.53 9.72
CA ARG A 52 12.08 6.55 10.34
C ARG A 52 12.52 5.48 9.33
N PHE A 53 11.61 5.01 8.48
CA PHE A 53 11.95 4.07 7.42
C PHE A 53 12.92 4.69 6.41
N ALA A 54 12.59 5.87 5.89
CA ALA A 54 13.42 6.57 4.90
C ALA A 54 14.83 6.85 5.44
N SER A 55 14.97 7.38 6.67
CA SER A 55 16.27 7.64 7.28
C SER A 55 17.10 6.36 7.45
N ARG A 56 16.48 5.25 7.86
CA ARG A 56 17.18 3.96 7.97
C ARG A 56 17.65 3.45 6.62
N THR A 57 16.79 3.51 5.60
CA THR A 57 17.13 3.08 4.25
C THR A 57 18.26 3.91 3.66
N LEU A 58 18.22 5.23 3.83
CA LEU A 58 19.29 6.14 3.39
C LEU A 58 20.61 5.86 4.11
N ALA A 59 20.57 5.61 5.43
CA ALA A 59 21.77 5.26 6.18
C ALA A 59 22.40 3.96 5.69
N VAL A 60 21.59 2.93 5.40
CA VAL A 60 22.06 1.66 4.84
C VAL A 60 22.69 1.86 3.45
N GLN A 61 22.04 2.62 2.57
CA GLN A 61 22.58 2.92 1.24
C GLN A 61 23.89 3.72 1.31
N GLY A 62 23.98 4.68 2.23
CA GLY A 62 25.22 5.41 2.50
C GLY A 62 26.35 4.52 3.00
N THR A 63 26.05 3.52 3.85
CA THR A 63 27.05 2.55 4.30
C THR A 63 27.51 1.61 3.18
N THR A 64 26.62 1.16 2.30
CA THR A 64 26.97 0.34 1.12
C THR A 64 27.92 1.09 0.17
N ASN A 65 27.62 2.37 -0.10
CA ASN A 65 28.46 3.17 -1.00
C ASN A 65 29.84 3.48 -0.41
N MET A 66 29.98 3.62 0.91
CA MET A 66 31.30 3.80 1.55
C MET A 66 32.14 2.51 1.59
N SER A 67 31.53 1.33 1.67
CA SER A 67 32.29 0.07 1.61
C SER A 67 32.88 -0.20 0.23
N GLU A 68 32.24 0.23 -0.87
CA GLU A 68 32.76 0.03 -2.23
C GLU A 68 33.97 0.95 -2.54
N ILE A 69 34.05 2.12 -1.92
CA ILE A 69 35.16 3.08 -2.13
C ILE A 69 36.46 2.59 -1.47
N ASN A 70 36.37 1.85 -0.36
CA ASN A 70 37.54 1.39 0.40
C ASN A 70 38.16 0.08 -0.09
N ASP A 71 37.51 -0.65 -1.00
CA ASP A 71 37.99 -1.94 -1.55
C ASP A 71 38.69 -1.81 -2.92
N SER A 72 38.80 -0.58 -3.45
CA SER A 72 39.47 -0.30 -4.74
C SER A 72 40.95 0.08 -4.60
N GLY A 73 41.56 -0.22 -3.46
CA GLY A 73 42.98 0.05 -3.19
C GLY A 73 43.86 -1.16 -3.51
N ASP A 74 44.38 -1.19 -4.72
CA ASP A 74 45.61 -1.90 -5.12
C ASP A 74 46.84 -1.25 -4.43
#